data_AF-A0A7C3RG15-F1
#
_entry.id   AF-A0A7C3RG15-F1
#
_cell.length_a   1.000
_cell.length_b   1.000
_cell.length_c   1.000
_cell.angle_alpha   90.00
_cell.angle_beta   90.00
_cell.angle_gamma   90.00
#
_symmetry.space_group_name_H-M   'P 1'
#
loop_
_entity.id
_entity.type
_entity.pdbx_description
1 polymer ?
#
loop_
_entity_poly.entity_id
_entity_poly.type
_entity_poly.pdbx_seq_one_letter_code
_entity_poly.pdbx_strand_id
1 'polypeptide(L)'
;MPRLKTAIGLAVPAIEAWLLCGVNLHVSEAAWITGLESGRLPYSTKDLKQKLYNTTRPPMQLETECMSRAAQRVVTNLVSLESAFPSGFEAFAKEFRSWAAVSHA
;
A
#
# COMPACT_ATOMS: atom_id res chain seq x y z
N MET A 1 -16.52 12.36 -10.94
CA MET A 1 -16.43 11.50 -9.72
C MET A 1 -15.58 10.23 -9.80
N PRO A 2 -15.33 9.54 -10.95
CA PRO A 2 -14.53 8.31 -10.93
C PRO A 2 -13.10 8.55 -10.44
N ARG A 3 -12.44 9.63 -10.90
CA ARG A 3 -11.06 9.97 -10.53
C ARG A 3 -10.80 10.08 -9.03
N LEU A 4 -11.76 10.58 -8.24
CA LEU A 4 -11.60 10.69 -6.78
C LEU A 4 -11.65 9.31 -6.11
N LYS A 5 -12.64 8.48 -6.46
CA LYS A 5 -12.74 7.11 -5.94
C LYS A 5 -11.51 6.31 -6.31
N THR A 6 -11.00 6.50 -7.52
CA THR A 6 -9.78 5.83 -7.96
C THR A 6 -8.55 6.34 -7.21
N ALA A 7 -8.40 7.65 -7.03
CA ALA A 7 -7.30 8.21 -6.22
C ALA A 7 -7.32 7.69 -4.79
N ILE A 8 -8.49 7.63 -4.14
CA ILE A 8 -8.65 7.08 -2.78
C ILE A 8 -8.34 5.58 -2.78
N GLY A 9 -8.85 4.84 -3.76
CA GLY A 9 -8.59 3.41 -3.92
C GLY A 9 -7.11 3.04 -4.09
N LEU A 10 -6.26 4.01 -4.45
CA LEU A 10 -4.81 3.85 -4.57
C LEU A 10 -4.06 4.33 -3.33
N ALA A 11 -4.43 5.52 -2.84
CA ALA A 11 -3.74 6.15 -1.72
C ALA A 11 -3.86 5.29 -0.46
N VAL A 12 -5.04 4.71 -0.21
CA VAL A 12 -5.28 3.87 0.97
C VAL A 12 -4.34 2.66 1.02
N PRO A 13 -4.31 1.74 0.03
CA PRO A 13 -3.39 0.60 0.08
C PRO A 13 -1.91 1.00 0.06
N ALA A 14 -1.54 2.11 -0.59
CA ALA A 14 -0.16 2.61 -0.55
C ALA A 14 0.25 3.02 0.87
N ILE A 15 -0.61 3.78 1.57
CA ILE A 15 -0.38 4.15 2.97
C ILE A 15 -0.38 2.91 3.87
N GLU A 16 -1.31 1.96 3.67
CA GLU A 16 -1.34 0.72 4.45
C GLU A 16 -0.06 -0.11 4.27
N ALA A 17 0.51 -0.14 3.06
CA ALA A 17 1.79 -0.78 2.79
C ALA A 17 2.96 -0.08 3.49
N TRP A 18 3.03 1.26 3.45
CA TRP A 18 4.02 2.04 4.22
C TRP A 18 3.93 1.75 5.72
N LEU A 19 2.71 1.72 6.24
CA LEU A 19 2.45 1.47 7.66
C LEU A 19 2.71 0.02 8.07
N LEU A 20 3.00 -0.89 7.13
CA LEU A 20 3.48 -2.24 7.40
C LEU A 20 5.00 -2.39 7.23
N CYS A 21 5.68 -1.34 6.77
CA CYS A 21 7.13 -1.32 6.67
C CYS A 21 7.78 -1.60 8.03
N GLY A 22 8.82 -2.44 8.02
CA GLY A 22 9.53 -2.89 9.21
C GLY A 22 8.75 -3.87 10.11
N VAL A 23 7.48 -4.15 9.81
CA VAL A 23 6.67 -5.17 10.51
C VAL A 23 6.48 -6.40 9.64
N ASN A 24 6.27 -6.20 8.34
CA ASN A 24 6.12 -7.27 7.39
C ASN A 24 7.13 -7.13 6.26
N LEU A 25 8.14 -8.00 6.25
CA LEU A 25 9.22 -7.99 5.24
C LEU A 25 8.73 -8.32 3.82
N HIS A 26 7.55 -8.94 3.69
CA HIS A 26 6.94 -9.22 2.39
C HIS A 26 6.16 -8.02 1.82
N VAL A 27 6.10 -6.89 2.55
CA VAL A 27 5.47 -5.66 2.09
C VAL A 27 6.59 -4.65 1.77
N SER A 28 7.04 -4.67 0.52
CA SER A 28 8.08 -3.79 -0.01
C SER A 28 7.86 -3.53 -1.50
N GLU A 29 8.50 -2.49 -2.02
CA GLU A 29 8.47 -2.16 -3.46
C GLU A 29 9.07 -3.28 -4.30
N ALA A 30 10.16 -3.91 -3.84
CA ALA A 30 10.75 -5.06 -4.52
C ALA A 30 9.78 -6.24 -4.63
N ALA A 31 9.06 -6.57 -3.55
CA ALA A 31 8.05 -7.62 -3.58
C ALA A 31 6.91 -7.28 -4.57
N TRP A 32 6.52 -6.00 -4.66
CA TRP A 32 5.54 -5.52 -5.63
C TRP A 32 6.03 -5.73 -7.06
N ILE A 33 7.25 -5.27 -7.37
CA ILE A 33 7.88 -5.40 -8.70
C ILE A 33 7.97 -6.88 -9.11
N THR A 34 8.50 -7.76 -8.24
CA THR A 34 8.56 -9.20 -8.52
C THR A 34 7.16 -9.78 -8.78
N GLY A 35 6.15 -9.33 -8.04
CA GLY A 35 4.77 -9.75 -8.26
C GLY A 35 4.21 -9.31 -9.61
N LEU A 36 4.56 -8.11 -10.06
CA LEU A 36 4.17 -7.63 -11.40
C LEU A 36 4.83 -8.46 -12.50
N GLU A 37 6.13 -8.71 -12.40
CA GLU A 37 6.88 -9.50 -13.38
C GLU A 37 6.38 -10.95 -13.46
N SER A 38 5.98 -11.53 -12.33
CA SER A 38 5.46 -12.90 -12.25
C SER A 38 3.96 -13.03 -12.51
N GLY A 39 3.24 -11.90 -12.70
CA GLY A 39 1.78 -11.88 -12.83
C GLY A 39 1.01 -12.26 -11.56
N ARG A 40 1.69 -12.33 -10.40
CA ARG A 40 1.10 -12.67 -9.10
C ARG A 40 1.49 -11.61 -8.07
N LEU A 41 0.58 -10.68 -7.81
CA LEU A 41 0.79 -9.63 -6.81
C LEU A 41 1.11 -10.22 -5.42
N PRO A 42 2.08 -9.66 -4.68
CA PRO A 42 2.53 -10.19 -3.39
C PRO A 42 1.49 -10.03 -2.27
N TYR A 43 0.58 -9.07 -2.43
CA TYR A 43 -0.50 -8.76 -1.50
C TYR A 43 -1.62 -8.00 -2.22
N SER A 44 -2.84 -8.15 -1.71
CA SER A 44 -4.00 -7.36 -2.10
C SER A 44 -4.34 -6.31 -1.05
N THR A 45 -5.22 -5.35 -1.38
CA THR A 45 -5.77 -4.40 -0.40
C THR A 45 -6.40 -5.10 0.81
N LYS A 46 -7.06 -6.25 0.60
CA LYS A 46 -7.64 -7.04 1.70
C LYS A 46 -6.55 -7.59 2.61
N ASP A 47 -5.45 -8.07 2.04
CA ASP A 47 -4.33 -8.60 2.81
C ASP A 47 -3.64 -7.50 3.61
N LEU A 48 -3.49 -6.30 3.04
CA LEU A 48 -2.93 -5.14 3.74
C LEU A 48 -3.81 -4.73 4.93
N LYS A 49 -5.12 -4.60 4.72
CA LYS A 49 -6.09 -4.33 5.81
C LYS A 49 -6.05 -5.40 6.88
N GLN A 50 -6.05 -6.67 6.50
CA GLN A 50 -5.97 -7.78 7.43
C GLN A 50 -4.68 -7.73 8.25
N LYS A 51 -3.54 -7.45 7.63
CA LYS A 51 -2.24 -7.36 8.31
C LYS A 51 -2.14 -6.13 9.24
N LEU A 52 -2.69 -4.99 8.84
CA LEU A 52 -2.56 -3.74 9.59
C LEU A 52 -3.62 -3.60 10.71
N TYR A 53 -4.86 -3.99 10.44
CA TYR A 53 -6.00 -3.80 11.35
C TYR A 53 -6.51 -5.10 11.98
N ASN A 54 -5.97 -6.25 11.59
CA ASN A 54 -6.48 -7.58 11.95
C ASN A 54 -7.91 -7.86 11.44
N THR A 55 -8.39 -7.07 10.49
CA THR A 55 -9.70 -7.24 9.83
C THR A 55 -9.67 -6.59 8.45
N THR A 56 -10.47 -7.10 7.52
CA THR A 56 -10.65 -6.50 6.19
C THR A 56 -11.68 -5.36 6.16
N ARG A 57 -12.47 -5.20 7.23
CA ARG A 57 -13.51 -4.16 7.38
C ARG A 57 -13.38 -3.47 8.75
N PRO A 58 -12.28 -2.74 8.98
CA PRO A 58 -12.09 -2.03 10.23
C PRO A 58 -13.12 -0.89 10.40
N PRO A 59 -13.65 -0.66 11.61
CA PRO A 59 -14.36 0.58 11.91
C PRO A 59 -13.38 1.77 11.91
N MET A 60 -13.88 2.97 11.63
CA MET A 60 -13.06 4.19 11.50
C MET A 60 -12.15 4.47 12.70
N GLN A 61 -12.63 4.19 13.92
CA GLN A 61 -11.84 4.36 15.14
C GLN A 61 -10.60 3.44 15.14
N LEU A 62 -10.78 2.16 14.77
CA LEU A 62 -9.69 1.20 14.68
C LEU A 62 -8.68 1.59 13.59
N GLU A 63 -9.16 2.07 12.43
CA GLU A 63 -8.26 2.58 11.38
C GLU A 63 -7.41 3.72 11.92
N THR A 64 -8.04 4.70 12.58
CA THR A 64 -7.36 5.88 13.12
C THR A 64 -6.28 5.50 14.15
N GLU A 65 -6.62 4.65 15.11
CA GLU A 65 -5.71 4.21 16.17
C GLU A 65 -4.52 3.41 15.60
N CYS A 66 -4.79 2.42 14.75
CA CYS A 66 -3.74 1.59 14.14
C CYS A 66 -2.83 2.39 13.21
N MET A 67 -3.40 3.26 12.36
CA MET A 67 -2.62 4.10 11.47
C MET A 67 -1.74 5.08 12.24
N SER A 68 -2.26 5.71 13.30
CA SER A 68 -1.49 6.65 14.13
C SER A 68 -0.31 5.96 14.80
N ARG A 69 -0.53 4.78 15.40
CA ARG A 69 0.53 3.97 16.02
C ARG A 69 1.57 3.50 15.01
N ALA A 70 1.14 3.05 13.84
CA ALA A 70 2.05 2.61 12.79
C ALA A 70 2.85 3.79 12.21
N ALA A 71 2.24 4.96 12.05
CA ALA A 71 2.91 6.17 11.58
C ALA A 71 4.00 6.62 12.57
N GLN A 72 3.71 6.61 13.88
CA GLN A 72 4.70 6.90 14.92
C GLN A 72 5.90 5.96 14.82
N ARG A 73 5.67 4.66 14.62
CA ARG A 73 6.76 3.69 14.41
C ARG A 73 7.56 3.99 13.14
N VAL A 74 6.90 4.26 12.03
CA VAL A 74 7.58 4.56 10.76
C VAL A 74 8.43 5.83 10.86
N VAL A 75 7.94 6.87 11.54
CA VAL A 75 8.70 8.11 11.79
C VAL A 75 9.99 7.85 12.56
N THR A 76 10.00 6.86 13.47
CA THR A 76 11.23 6.47 14.19
C THR A 76 12.20 5.64 13.35
N ASN A 77 11.81 5.20 12.14
CA ASN A 77 12.62 4.35 11.27
C ASN A 77 12.42 4.68 9.78
N LEU A 78 12.64 5.94 9.43
CA LEU A 78 12.50 6.43 8.05
C LEU A 78 13.46 5.74 7.08
N VAL A 79 14.68 5.41 7.52
CA VAL A 79 15.68 4.73 6.69
C VAL A 79 15.17 3.38 6.19
N SER A 80 14.44 2.63 7.02
CA SER A 80 13.85 1.36 6.59
C SER A 80 12.72 1.56 5.59
N LEU A 81 11.96 2.65 5.71
CA LEU A 81 10.92 3.01 4.73
C LEU A 81 11.53 3.38 3.38
N GLU A 82 12.55 4.23 3.38
CA GLU A 82 13.28 4.63 2.17
C GLU A 82 13.93 3.44 1.48
N SER A 83 14.51 2.51 2.26
CA SER A 83 15.10 1.27 1.73
C SER A 83 14.05 0.32 1.15
N ALA A 84 12.88 0.19 1.80
CA ALA A 84 11.81 -0.69 1.32
C ALA A 84 11.03 -0.11 0.13
N PHE A 85 11.02 1.21 -0.03
CA PHE A 85 10.30 1.95 -1.08
C PHE A 85 11.14 3.07 -1.69
N PRO A 86 12.28 2.75 -2.31
CA PRO A 86 13.24 3.75 -2.80
C PRO A 86 12.68 4.69 -3.87
N SER A 87 11.67 4.25 -4.65
CA SER A 87 11.04 5.07 -5.68
C SER A 87 9.68 5.63 -5.26
N GLY A 88 9.29 5.46 -3.99
CA GLY A 88 8.05 6.02 -3.46
C GLY A 88 6.80 5.62 -4.23
N PHE A 89 6.72 4.38 -4.75
CA PHE A 89 5.58 3.77 -5.47
C PHE A 89 5.53 4.02 -6.99
N GLU A 90 6.66 4.29 -7.64
CA GLU A 90 6.66 4.53 -9.09
C GLU A 90 6.07 3.36 -9.90
N ALA A 91 6.40 2.12 -9.53
CA ALA A 91 5.88 0.92 -10.19
C ALA A 91 4.35 0.81 -10.09
N PHE A 92 3.81 1.03 -8.89
CA PHE A 92 2.37 1.05 -8.64
C PHE A 92 1.67 2.19 -9.39
N ALA A 93 2.27 3.38 -9.43
CA ALA A 93 1.73 4.52 -10.17
C ALA A 93 1.68 4.25 -11.69
N LYS A 94 2.68 3.57 -12.25
CA LYS A 94 2.72 3.16 -13.67
C LYS A 94 1.62 2.15 -13.99
N GLU A 95 1.50 1.09 -13.20
CA GLU A 95 0.46 0.07 -13.36
C GLU A 95 -0.93 0.70 -13.27
N PHE A 96 -1.17 1.56 -12.30
CA PHE A 96 -2.46 2.22 -12.17
C PHE A 96 -2.82 3.09 -13.39
N ARG A 97 -1.86 3.88 -13.90
CA ARG A 97 -2.07 4.67 -15.13
C ARG A 97 -2.43 3.77 -16.31
N SER A 98 -1.91 2.55 -16.36
CA SER A 98 -2.30 1.57 -17.39
C SER A 98 -3.76 1.12 -17.25
N TRP A 99 -4.27 0.91 -16.02
CA TRP A 99 -5.67 0.54 -15.79
C TRP A 99 -6.63 1.66 -16.17
N ALA A 100 -6.26 2.91 -15.90
CA ALA A 100 -7.03 4.09 -16.29
C ALA A 100 -7.10 4.24 -17.83
N ALA A 101 -6.04 3.87 -18.55
CA ALA A 101 -6.03 3.88 -20.01
C ALA A 101 -6.96 2.80 -20.62
N VAL A 102 -7.02 1.61 -20.00
CA VAL A 102 -7.90 0.52 -20.43
C VAL A 102 -9.37 0.81 -20.16
N SER A 103 -9.68 1.56 -19.10
CA SER A 103 -11.07 1.88 -18.70
C SER A 103 -11.76 2.94 -19.58
N HIS A 104 -11.05 3.50 -20.57
CA HIS A 104 -11.54 4.51 -21.51
C HIS A 104 -11.56 4.03 -22.98
N ALA A 105 -11.25 2.76 -23.22
CA ALA A 105 -11.42 2.07 -24.49
C ALA A 105 -12.71 1.22 -24.47
#